data_AF-A0A537AGH2-F1
#
_entry.id   AF-A0A537AGH2-F1
#
_cell.length_a   1.000
_cell.length_b   1.000
_cell.length_c   1.000
_cell.angle_alpha   90.00
_cell.angle_beta   90.00
_cell.angle_gamma   90.00
#
_symmetry.space_group_name_H-M   'P 1'
#
loop_
_entity.id
_entity.type
_entity.pdbx_description
1 polymer ?
#
loop_
_entity_poly.entity_id
_entity_poly.type
_entity_poly.pdbx_seq_one_letter_code
_entity_poly.pdbx_strand_id
1 'polypeptide(L)'
;MSGKPVGTALAPPLCAILATIVFAAPAVAQNEQFIPALVYRTGAYSPNGVPLANGIADYYKLINARDGGINGVKIVTEECEFSYATDRGVECYERLKHNGPTGAAYVNPLSTGVTFALTDRTTADKIPVVSPGYGRSESRDGSVFQWNFPLLGTWGVMNSTAIKEAVAVGYPREKMYGVWWSGAEPDVRPAGDGAKGYNAVTLQHTSGRFKLHEDLKKYVYDKGQGSAQWERTGEILYVRGLITSMLGVEAIRTAQAKFGNKPLTGEQVRWGYENLDISADRIKQLGFEGVLRPIKVSCADHEGAHTGRIQTWDGENWKITSDWYVSDDSVIAPMVKEAAARYATEKKIATGCL
;
A
#
# COMPACT_ATOMS: atom_id res chain seq x y z
N MET A 1 -50.24 87.99 -5.17
CA MET A 1 -49.14 87.88 -4.19
C MET A 1 -48.64 86.44 -4.22
N SER A 2 -47.34 86.24 -4.53
CA SER A 2 -46.58 84.98 -4.46
C SER A 2 -47.18 83.78 -5.23
N GLY A 3 -46.72 83.34 -6.40
CA GLY A 3 -45.35 83.28 -6.94
C GLY A 3 -45.00 81.83 -7.31
N LYS A 4 -45.39 81.41 -8.53
CA LYS A 4 -44.76 80.47 -9.52
C LYS A 4 -43.77 79.35 -9.08
N PRO A 5 -43.46 78.35 -9.94
CA PRO A 5 -44.25 77.68 -11.00
C PRO A 5 -44.09 76.13 -11.02
N VAL A 6 -44.79 75.54 -11.99
CA VAL A 6 -44.77 74.14 -12.46
C VAL A 6 -43.36 73.64 -12.82
N GLY A 7 -43.05 72.39 -12.46
CA GLY A 7 -41.90 71.63 -12.95
C GLY A 7 -42.08 70.13 -12.71
N THR A 8 -42.29 69.37 -13.78
CA THR A 8 -42.29 67.90 -13.83
C THR A 8 -40.89 67.34 -13.53
N ALA A 9 -40.78 66.41 -12.58
CA ALA A 9 -39.57 65.60 -12.39
C ALA A 9 -39.96 64.18 -11.94
N LEU A 10 -39.49 63.19 -12.71
CA LEU A 10 -39.47 61.76 -12.43
C LEU A 10 -38.34 61.43 -11.43
N ALA A 11 -38.62 60.63 -10.40
CA ALA A 11 -37.68 59.79 -9.65
C ALA A 11 -38.45 58.98 -8.56
N PRO A 12 -37.88 57.94 -7.94
CA PRO A 12 -37.19 56.75 -8.48
C PRO A 12 -37.76 55.44 -7.84
N PRO A 13 -37.34 54.22 -8.27
CA PRO A 13 -37.91 52.98 -7.74
C PRO A 13 -37.38 52.64 -6.34
N LEU A 14 -38.28 52.07 -5.54
CA LEU A 14 -38.15 51.73 -4.13
C LEU A 14 -37.08 50.63 -3.92
N CYS A 15 -36.06 50.95 -3.13
CA CYS A 15 -35.03 50.02 -2.68
C CYS A 15 -35.55 49.24 -1.47
N ALA A 16 -35.93 47.97 -1.65
CA ALA A 16 -36.33 47.08 -0.57
C ALA A 16 -35.09 46.37 0.01
N ILE A 17 -34.72 46.75 1.24
CA ILE A 17 -33.68 46.09 2.03
C ILE A 17 -34.26 44.76 2.55
N LEU A 18 -33.92 43.64 1.91
CA LEU A 18 -34.08 42.32 2.52
C LEU A 18 -32.92 42.06 3.46
N ALA A 19 -33.20 41.94 4.76
CA ALA A 19 -32.31 41.34 5.72
C ALA A 19 -32.08 39.86 5.34
N THR A 20 -30.90 39.53 4.84
CA THR A 20 -30.46 38.14 4.65
C THR A 20 -30.21 37.52 6.01
N ILE A 21 -31.19 36.76 6.51
CA ILE A 21 -30.95 35.72 7.51
C ILE A 21 -30.09 34.68 6.79
N VAL A 22 -28.79 34.67 7.06
CA VAL A 22 -27.91 33.58 6.67
C VAL A 22 -28.29 32.37 7.50
N PHE A 23 -29.15 31.50 6.96
CA PHE A 23 -29.17 30.12 7.41
C PHE A 23 -27.84 29.50 6.99
N ALA A 24 -26.91 29.38 7.94
CA ALA A 24 -25.81 28.45 7.80
C ALA A 24 -26.44 27.05 7.67
N ALA A 25 -26.46 26.50 6.45
CA ALA A 25 -26.73 25.08 6.26
C ALA A 25 -25.77 24.29 7.18
N PRO A 26 -26.19 23.18 7.78
CA PRO A 26 -25.30 22.39 8.62
C PRO A 26 -24.09 22.02 7.77
N ALA A 27 -22.88 22.30 8.25
CA ALA A 27 -21.61 21.99 7.61
C ALA A 27 -21.32 20.47 7.50
N VAL A 28 -22.36 19.63 7.42
CA VAL A 28 -22.30 18.18 7.58
C VAL A 28 -22.23 17.45 6.23
N ALA A 29 -22.65 18.06 5.12
CA ALA A 29 -22.51 17.47 3.78
C ALA A 29 -21.08 17.54 3.20
N GLN A 30 -20.17 18.30 3.84
CA GLN A 30 -18.78 18.42 3.40
C GLN A 30 -17.83 17.37 4.01
N ASN A 31 -18.34 16.51 4.90
CA ASN A 31 -17.52 15.57 5.66
C ASN A 31 -17.73 14.10 5.21
N GLU A 32 -17.86 13.91 3.90
CA GLU A 32 -18.07 12.61 3.27
C GLU A 32 -17.01 12.33 2.20
N GLN A 33 -16.51 11.09 2.16
CA GLN A 33 -15.60 10.60 1.14
C GLN A 33 -16.37 9.68 0.19
N PHE A 34 -16.53 10.08 -1.06
CA PHE A 34 -17.20 9.25 -2.06
C PHE A 34 -16.27 8.22 -2.69
N ILE A 35 -16.73 6.97 -2.76
CA ILE A 35 -16.05 5.86 -3.44
C ILE A 35 -17.05 5.18 -4.38
N PRO A 36 -16.87 5.25 -5.72
CA PRO A 36 -17.72 4.54 -6.67
C PRO A 36 -17.55 3.03 -6.52
N ALA A 37 -18.66 2.28 -6.55
CA ALA A 37 -18.65 0.83 -6.50
C ALA A 37 -19.08 0.25 -7.86
N LEU A 38 -18.11 -0.04 -8.73
CA LEU A 38 -18.35 -0.76 -9.98
C LEU A 38 -18.57 -2.24 -9.66
N VAL A 39 -19.80 -2.72 -9.82
CA VAL A 39 -20.21 -4.08 -9.41
C VAL A 39 -20.76 -4.87 -10.59
N TYR A 40 -20.62 -6.20 -10.54
CA TYR A 40 -21.22 -7.10 -11.52
C TYR A 40 -21.95 -8.23 -10.79
N ARG A 41 -23.16 -7.91 -10.33
CA ARG A 41 -24.06 -8.80 -9.63
C ARG A 41 -24.91 -9.65 -10.58
N THR A 42 -24.84 -9.35 -11.89
CA THR A 42 -25.59 -10.05 -12.94
C THR A 42 -24.67 -10.62 -14.02
N GLY A 43 -25.19 -11.56 -14.82
CA GLY A 43 -24.44 -12.21 -15.90
C GLY A 43 -23.55 -13.37 -15.45
N ALA A 44 -22.75 -13.92 -16.39
CA ALA A 44 -21.99 -15.16 -16.20
C ALA A 44 -20.91 -15.08 -15.09
N TYR A 45 -20.41 -13.88 -14.80
CA TYR A 45 -19.38 -13.65 -13.78
C TYR A 45 -19.95 -13.31 -12.40
N SER A 46 -21.28 -13.21 -12.26
CA SER A 46 -21.95 -12.90 -10.98
C SER A 46 -21.62 -13.83 -9.81
N PRO A 47 -21.29 -15.14 -9.98
CA PRO A 47 -20.86 -15.97 -8.85
C PRO A 47 -19.62 -15.43 -8.13
N ASN A 48 -18.73 -14.73 -8.84
CA ASN A 48 -17.56 -14.05 -8.26
C ASN A 48 -17.89 -12.60 -7.86
N GLY A 49 -18.68 -11.89 -8.67
CA GLY A 49 -18.96 -10.47 -8.48
C GLY A 49 -19.87 -10.17 -7.29
N VAL A 50 -20.92 -10.97 -7.06
CA VAL A 50 -21.84 -10.79 -5.93
C VAL A 50 -21.14 -10.84 -4.57
N PRO A 51 -20.38 -11.89 -4.22
CA PRO A 51 -19.70 -11.94 -2.92
C PRO A 51 -18.64 -10.84 -2.78
N LEU A 52 -17.94 -10.47 -3.86
CA LEU A 52 -16.94 -9.40 -3.85
C LEU A 52 -17.58 -8.02 -3.58
N ALA A 53 -18.68 -7.71 -4.27
CA ALA A 53 -19.43 -6.48 -4.06
C ALA A 53 -20.02 -6.40 -2.64
N ASN A 54 -20.53 -7.51 -2.11
CA ASN A 54 -21.03 -7.58 -0.73
C ASN A 54 -19.93 -7.30 0.30
N GLY A 55 -18.77 -7.96 0.17
CA GLY A 55 -17.65 -7.75 1.09
C GLY A 55 -17.15 -6.31 1.11
N ILE A 56 -17.06 -5.66 -0.06
CA ILE A 56 -16.68 -4.25 -0.17
C ILE A 56 -17.71 -3.34 0.53
N ALA A 57 -18.99 -3.51 0.20
CA ALA A 57 -20.07 -2.70 0.77
C ALA A 57 -20.15 -2.86 2.30
N ASP A 58 -20.02 -4.09 2.81
CA ASP A 58 -20.08 -4.37 4.24
C ASP A 58 -18.86 -3.86 4.99
N TYR A 59 -17.67 -3.88 4.38
CA TYR A 59 -16.48 -3.28 4.97
C TYR A 59 -16.62 -1.76 5.11
N TYR A 60 -17.14 -1.05 4.10
CA TYR A 60 -17.36 0.40 4.23
C TYR A 60 -18.41 0.76 5.28
N LYS A 61 -19.51 -0.02 5.36
CA LYS A 61 -20.49 0.12 6.44
C LYS A 61 -19.85 -0.11 7.81
N LEU A 62 -18.99 -1.13 7.94
CA LEU A 62 -18.26 -1.42 9.17
C LEU A 62 -17.35 -0.25 9.57
N ILE A 63 -16.57 0.32 8.65
CA ILE A 63 -15.71 1.47 8.93
C ILE A 63 -16.55 2.67 9.39
N ASN A 64 -17.67 2.94 8.72
CA ASN A 64 -18.56 4.02 9.15
C ASN A 64 -19.16 3.81 10.53
N ALA A 65 -19.59 2.59 10.83
CA ALA A 65 -20.30 2.26 12.07
C ALA A 65 -19.35 2.09 13.26
N ARG A 66 -18.28 1.30 13.10
CA ARG A 66 -17.31 0.97 14.14
C ARG A 66 -16.31 2.09 14.38
N ASP A 67 -15.81 2.70 13.31
CA ASP A 67 -14.68 3.65 13.39
C ASP A 67 -15.16 5.11 13.29
N GLY A 68 -16.48 5.32 13.13
CA GLY A 68 -17.04 6.66 12.93
C GLY A 68 -16.78 7.22 11.53
N GLY A 69 -16.27 6.40 10.59
CA GLY A 69 -15.73 6.84 9.32
C GLY A 69 -14.19 6.85 9.34
N ILE A 70 -13.56 7.40 8.31
CA ILE A 70 -12.11 7.59 8.25
C ILE A 70 -11.78 8.88 8.98
N ASN A 71 -11.28 8.78 10.22
CA ASN A 71 -10.99 9.95 11.09
C ASN A 71 -12.20 10.90 11.23
N GLY A 72 -13.41 10.35 11.29
CA GLY A 72 -14.67 11.11 11.36
C GLY A 72 -15.28 11.50 10.01
N VAL A 73 -14.62 11.26 8.87
CA VAL A 73 -15.18 11.43 7.52
C VAL A 73 -15.96 10.18 7.12
N LYS A 74 -17.24 10.29 6.79
CA LYS A 74 -18.04 9.11 6.42
C LYS A 74 -17.76 8.68 4.98
N ILE A 75 -17.64 7.38 4.75
CA ILE A 75 -17.56 6.81 3.41
C ILE A 75 -18.97 6.75 2.81
N VAL A 76 -19.16 7.27 1.61
CA VAL A 76 -20.41 7.12 0.86
C VAL A 76 -20.12 6.45 -0.47
N THR A 77 -20.97 5.51 -0.85
CA THR A 77 -20.78 4.72 -2.08
C THR A 77 -22.06 4.66 -2.88
N GLU A 78 -21.92 4.68 -4.20
CA GLU A 78 -22.99 4.38 -5.14
C GLU A 78 -22.57 3.17 -5.98
N GLU A 79 -23.39 2.12 -5.99
CA GLU A 79 -23.16 0.96 -6.84
C GLU A 79 -23.58 1.24 -8.29
N CYS A 80 -22.75 0.82 -9.24
CA CYS A 80 -23.09 0.77 -10.66
C CYS A 80 -22.90 -0.65 -11.20
N GLU A 81 -24.01 -1.26 -11.63
CA GLU A 81 -24.03 -2.59 -12.24
C GLU A 81 -23.56 -2.53 -13.69
N PHE A 82 -22.50 -3.26 -14.02
CA PHE A 82 -22.01 -3.34 -15.41
C PHE A 82 -22.05 -4.73 -16.03
N SER A 83 -22.53 -5.75 -15.31
CA SER A 83 -22.58 -7.17 -15.70
C SER A 83 -21.29 -7.69 -16.35
N TYR A 84 -20.14 -7.17 -15.91
CA TYR A 84 -18.82 -7.49 -16.45
C TYR A 84 -18.54 -7.03 -17.90
N ALA A 85 -19.41 -6.19 -18.48
CA ALA A 85 -19.23 -5.63 -19.83
C ALA A 85 -18.37 -4.36 -19.82
N THR A 86 -17.29 -4.33 -20.62
CA THR A 86 -16.27 -3.26 -20.55
C THR A 86 -16.83 -1.87 -20.87
N ASP A 87 -17.68 -1.75 -21.88
CA ASP A 87 -18.34 -0.51 -22.28
C ASP A 87 -19.19 0.09 -21.16
N ARG A 88 -20.00 -0.74 -20.50
CA ARG A 88 -20.80 -0.35 -19.34
C ARG A 88 -19.94 -0.05 -18.11
N GLY A 89 -18.83 -0.76 -17.92
CA GLY A 89 -17.87 -0.45 -16.85
C GLY A 89 -17.23 0.93 -17.03
N VAL A 90 -16.94 1.33 -18.27
CA VAL A 90 -16.47 2.69 -18.58
C VAL A 90 -17.57 3.72 -18.34
N GLU A 91 -18.81 3.45 -18.76
CA GLU A 91 -19.96 4.32 -18.46
C GLU A 91 -20.15 4.53 -16.96
N CYS A 92 -20.11 3.46 -16.16
CA CYS A 92 -20.17 3.53 -14.70
C CYS A 92 -19.12 4.48 -14.11
N TYR A 93 -17.88 4.41 -14.61
CA TYR A 93 -16.82 5.30 -14.17
C TYR A 93 -17.13 6.76 -14.52
N GLU A 94 -17.46 7.05 -15.79
CA GLU A 94 -17.75 8.41 -16.24
C GLU A 94 -18.93 9.04 -15.50
N ARG A 95 -19.95 8.23 -15.19
CA ARG A 95 -21.14 8.68 -14.45
C ARG A 95 -20.84 9.01 -13.00
N LEU A 96 -19.98 8.23 -12.34
CA LEU A 96 -19.75 8.34 -10.90
C LEU A 96 -18.52 9.19 -10.52
N LYS A 97 -17.61 9.49 -11.46
CA LYS A 97 -16.30 10.10 -11.13
C LYS A 97 -16.37 11.47 -10.44
N HIS A 98 -17.46 12.22 -10.63
CA HIS A 98 -17.65 13.54 -10.02
C HIS A 98 -18.57 13.53 -8.80
N ASN A 99 -19.05 12.37 -8.35
CA ASN A 99 -19.95 12.27 -7.21
C ASN A 99 -19.20 12.53 -5.88
N GLY A 100 -19.92 13.08 -4.91
CA GLY A 100 -19.37 13.52 -3.63
C GLY A 100 -18.71 14.90 -3.66
N PRO A 101 -18.35 15.46 -2.50
CA PRO A 101 -17.84 16.83 -2.40
C PRO A 101 -16.46 17.04 -3.05
N THR A 102 -15.70 15.96 -3.26
CA THR A 102 -14.34 15.99 -3.84
C THR A 102 -14.20 15.11 -5.08
N GLY A 103 -15.30 14.62 -5.65
CA GLY A 103 -15.27 13.56 -6.66
C GLY A 103 -14.87 12.19 -6.09
N ALA A 104 -14.75 11.19 -6.97
CA ALA A 104 -14.35 9.84 -6.62
C ALA A 104 -12.95 9.78 -6.03
N ALA A 105 -12.81 9.19 -4.84
CA ALA A 105 -11.52 9.02 -4.15
C ALA A 105 -10.55 8.13 -4.94
N TYR A 106 -11.09 7.05 -5.53
CA TYR A 106 -10.44 6.11 -6.41
C TYR A 106 -11.52 5.26 -7.09
N VAL A 107 -11.16 4.55 -8.15
CA VAL A 107 -12.02 3.54 -8.78
C VAL A 107 -11.38 2.17 -8.68
N ASN A 108 -12.15 1.16 -8.27
CA ASN A 108 -11.77 -0.24 -8.39
C ASN A 108 -12.67 -0.92 -9.45
N PRO A 109 -12.17 -1.16 -10.67
CA PRO A 109 -13.00 -1.66 -11.76
C PRO A 109 -13.42 -3.12 -11.63
N LEU A 110 -12.73 -3.91 -10.79
CA LEU A 110 -12.91 -5.35 -10.63
C LEU A 110 -12.91 -6.15 -11.95
N SER A 111 -12.32 -5.59 -13.02
CA SER A 111 -12.22 -6.16 -14.36
C SER A 111 -10.96 -5.69 -15.04
N THR A 112 -10.20 -6.62 -15.64
CA THR A 112 -9.01 -6.30 -16.44
C THR A 112 -9.37 -5.42 -17.63
N GLY A 113 -10.42 -5.76 -18.38
CA GLY A 113 -10.82 -4.99 -19.58
C GLY A 113 -11.12 -3.52 -19.27
N VAL A 114 -11.87 -3.27 -18.19
CA VAL A 114 -12.20 -1.91 -17.75
C VAL A 114 -10.94 -1.19 -17.23
N THR A 115 -10.06 -1.86 -16.49
CA THR A 115 -8.81 -1.26 -16.00
C THR A 115 -7.94 -0.75 -17.15
N PHE A 116 -7.81 -1.54 -18.23
CA PHE A 116 -7.06 -1.14 -19.42
C PHE A 116 -7.73 0.02 -20.16
N ALA A 117 -9.06 0.01 -20.26
CA ALA A 117 -9.84 1.07 -20.92
C ALA A 117 -9.83 2.40 -20.14
N LEU A 118 -9.70 2.34 -18.82
CA LEU A 118 -9.68 3.52 -17.95
C LEU A 118 -8.29 4.14 -17.78
N THR A 119 -7.19 3.42 -18.07
CA THR A 119 -5.80 3.84 -17.78
C THR A 119 -5.48 5.29 -18.17
N ASP A 120 -5.79 5.70 -19.41
CA ASP A 120 -5.50 7.05 -19.89
C ASP A 120 -6.50 8.08 -19.34
N ARG A 121 -7.76 7.68 -19.17
CA ARG A 121 -8.85 8.52 -18.63
C ARG A 121 -8.59 8.89 -17.18
N THR A 122 -8.25 7.91 -16.35
CA THR A 122 -7.94 8.10 -14.92
C THR A 122 -6.69 8.93 -14.72
N THR A 123 -5.75 8.87 -15.68
CA THR A 123 -4.57 9.74 -15.72
C THR A 123 -4.95 11.20 -16.01
N ALA A 124 -5.82 11.44 -16.99
CA ALA A 124 -6.30 12.79 -17.30
C ALA A 124 -7.19 13.36 -16.18
N ASP A 125 -8.06 12.52 -15.61
CA ASP A 125 -9.01 12.89 -14.57
C ASP A 125 -8.36 13.02 -13.19
N LYS A 126 -7.12 12.55 -13.02
CA LYS A 126 -6.41 12.51 -11.73
C LYS A 126 -7.15 11.69 -10.67
N ILE A 127 -7.67 10.53 -11.07
CA ILE A 127 -8.38 9.61 -10.19
C ILE A 127 -7.59 8.30 -10.14
N PRO A 128 -7.18 7.81 -8.96
CA PRO A 128 -6.49 6.53 -8.86
C PRO A 128 -7.38 5.38 -9.36
N VAL A 129 -6.90 4.58 -10.31
CA VAL A 129 -7.44 3.25 -10.58
C VAL A 129 -6.69 2.23 -9.77
N VAL A 130 -7.42 1.48 -8.97
CA VAL A 130 -6.90 0.45 -8.07
C VAL A 130 -7.32 -0.90 -8.62
N SER A 131 -6.35 -1.76 -8.97
CA SER A 131 -6.62 -3.11 -9.48
C SER A 131 -5.88 -4.17 -8.65
N PRO A 132 -6.41 -4.54 -7.46
CA PRO A 132 -5.70 -5.40 -6.55
C PRO A 132 -5.51 -6.82 -7.12
N GLY A 133 -4.28 -7.23 -7.40
CA GLY A 133 -3.90 -8.55 -7.87
C GLY A 133 -4.05 -8.77 -9.37
N TYR A 134 -4.30 -7.72 -10.17
CA TYR A 134 -4.43 -7.84 -11.62
C TYR A 134 -4.18 -6.48 -12.30
N GLY A 135 -4.32 -6.41 -13.62
CA GLY A 135 -4.21 -5.17 -14.38
C GLY A 135 -2.87 -5.04 -15.10
N ARG A 136 -2.36 -3.81 -15.22
CA ARG A 136 -1.13 -3.49 -15.95
C ARG A 136 0.10 -3.72 -15.09
N SER A 137 0.90 -4.74 -15.41
CA SER A 137 2.12 -5.06 -14.65
C SER A 137 3.14 -3.91 -14.63
N GLU A 138 3.25 -3.19 -15.75
CA GLU A 138 4.11 -2.03 -15.94
C GLU A 138 3.68 -0.82 -15.09
N SER A 139 2.41 -0.77 -14.68
CA SER A 139 1.92 0.29 -13.78
C SER A 139 2.47 0.21 -12.37
N ARG A 140 3.28 -0.81 -12.06
CA ARG A 140 4.15 -0.81 -10.88
C ARG A 140 5.10 0.40 -10.88
N ASP A 141 5.56 0.84 -12.05
CA ASP A 141 6.33 2.08 -12.16
C ASP A 141 5.38 3.29 -12.13
N GLY A 142 5.07 3.75 -10.91
CA GLY A 142 4.23 4.92 -10.68
C GLY A 142 4.84 6.23 -11.17
N SER A 143 6.11 6.28 -11.58
CA SER A 143 6.68 7.47 -12.22
C SER A 143 6.11 7.69 -13.62
N VAL A 144 5.82 6.59 -14.33
CA VAL A 144 5.19 6.56 -15.65
C VAL A 144 3.68 6.48 -15.52
N PHE A 145 3.18 5.64 -14.61
CA PHE A 145 1.76 5.35 -14.43
C PHE A 145 1.21 5.95 -13.13
N GLN A 146 1.24 7.28 -13.01
CA GLN A 146 0.96 8.04 -11.78
C GLN A 146 -0.41 7.76 -11.13
N TRP A 147 -1.36 7.25 -11.91
CA TRP A 147 -2.74 7.03 -11.46
C TRP A 147 -3.18 5.57 -11.53
N ASN A 148 -2.30 4.62 -11.89
CA ASN A 148 -2.62 3.19 -11.87
C ASN A 148 -1.89 2.51 -10.72
N PHE A 149 -2.67 1.84 -9.87
CA PHE A 149 -2.20 1.18 -8.68
C PHE A 149 -2.59 -0.30 -8.78
N PRO A 150 -1.72 -1.16 -9.34
CA PRO A 150 -2.00 -2.59 -9.54
C PRO A 150 -1.78 -3.37 -8.25
N LEU A 151 -2.17 -2.78 -7.10
CA LEU A 151 -1.86 -3.21 -5.74
C LEU A 151 -1.79 -4.74 -5.66
N LEU A 152 -0.88 -5.34 -4.90
CA LEU A 152 -0.73 -6.81 -4.84
C LEU A 152 -0.10 -7.49 -6.09
N GLY A 153 0.81 -6.83 -6.83
CA GLY A 153 1.69 -7.53 -7.81
C GLY A 153 2.44 -8.71 -7.16
N THR A 154 2.45 -9.88 -7.83
CA THR A 154 2.66 -11.25 -7.24
C THR A 154 2.93 -11.25 -5.72
N TRP A 155 1.84 -11.17 -4.97
CA TRP A 155 1.81 -11.20 -3.52
C TRP A 155 0.57 -11.96 -3.05
N GLY A 156 0.70 -12.75 -1.98
CA GLY A 156 -0.42 -13.46 -1.37
C GLY A 156 -0.93 -14.64 -2.22
N VAL A 157 -2.24 -14.89 -2.16
CA VAL A 157 -2.86 -16.16 -2.62
C VAL A 157 -2.65 -16.49 -4.11
N MET A 158 -2.33 -15.51 -4.95
CA MET A 158 -2.02 -15.73 -6.36
C MET A 158 -0.78 -16.62 -6.56
N ASN A 159 0.18 -16.56 -5.63
CA ASN A 159 1.37 -17.40 -5.66
C ASN A 159 0.97 -18.88 -5.58
N SER A 160 0.05 -19.21 -4.67
CA SER A 160 -0.45 -20.56 -4.52
C SER A 160 -1.22 -21.04 -5.75
N THR A 161 -1.94 -20.14 -6.43
CA THR A 161 -2.61 -20.44 -7.70
C THR A 161 -1.59 -20.74 -8.80
N ALA A 162 -0.56 -19.92 -8.95
CA ALA A 162 0.50 -20.16 -9.94
C ALA A 162 1.20 -21.51 -9.72
N ILE A 163 1.44 -21.89 -8.46
CA ILE A 163 2.00 -23.20 -8.10
C ILE A 163 1.02 -24.33 -8.46
N LYS A 164 -0.27 -24.19 -8.17
CA LYS A 164 -1.30 -25.19 -8.53
C LYS A 164 -1.41 -25.38 -10.04
N GLU A 165 -1.36 -24.30 -10.82
CA GLU A 165 -1.38 -24.39 -12.29
C GLU A 165 -0.11 -25.04 -12.83
N ALA A 166 1.06 -24.73 -12.24
CA ALA A 166 2.31 -25.43 -12.56
C ALA A 166 2.19 -26.94 -12.30
N VAL A 167 1.52 -27.37 -11.22
CA VAL A 167 1.21 -28.79 -10.99
C VAL A 167 0.32 -29.34 -12.10
N ALA A 168 -0.77 -28.63 -12.46
CA ALA A 168 -1.74 -29.08 -13.45
C ALA A 168 -1.13 -29.29 -14.84
N VAL A 169 -0.19 -28.42 -15.25
CA VAL A 169 0.48 -28.51 -16.56
C VAL A 169 1.79 -29.31 -16.53
N GLY A 170 2.14 -29.91 -15.38
CA GLY A 170 3.37 -30.70 -15.23
C GLY A 170 4.66 -29.88 -15.23
N TYR A 171 4.60 -28.58 -14.94
CA TYR A 171 5.79 -27.76 -14.79
C TYR A 171 6.47 -28.03 -13.43
N PRO A 172 7.80 -28.29 -13.42
CA PRO A 172 8.53 -28.62 -12.19
C PRO A 172 8.68 -27.40 -11.28
N ARG A 173 8.28 -27.54 -10.01
CA ARG A 173 8.33 -26.43 -9.03
C ARG A 173 9.75 -26.04 -8.66
N GLU A 174 10.69 -26.97 -8.78
CA GLU A 174 12.13 -26.78 -8.61
C GLU A 174 12.71 -25.77 -9.61
N LYS A 175 12.01 -25.51 -10.72
CA LYS A 175 12.37 -24.47 -11.71
C LYS A 175 11.62 -23.16 -11.53
N MET A 176 10.73 -23.08 -10.54
CA MET A 176 10.01 -21.85 -10.22
C MET A 176 10.79 -21.06 -9.17
N TYR A 177 11.03 -19.80 -9.48
CA TYR A 177 11.69 -18.85 -8.58
C TYR A 177 10.77 -17.65 -8.36
N GLY A 178 10.27 -17.56 -7.14
CA GLY A 178 9.55 -16.41 -6.63
C GLY A 178 10.47 -15.27 -6.23
N VAL A 179 9.93 -14.06 -6.29
CA VAL A 179 10.52 -12.93 -5.57
C VAL A 179 10.26 -13.05 -4.05
N TRP A 180 10.87 -12.20 -3.26
CA TRP A 180 10.76 -12.21 -1.78
C TRP A 180 9.36 -11.95 -1.21
N TRP A 181 8.43 -11.48 -2.03
CA TRP A 181 7.01 -11.35 -1.71
C TRP A 181 6.17 -12.59 -2.00
N SER A 182 6.76 -13.59 -2.65
CA SER A 182 6.12 -14.89 -2.94
C SER A 182 6.73 -16.04 -2.13
N GLY A 183 7.58 -15.72 -1.16
CA GLY A 183 8.31 -16.67 -0.34
C GLY A 183 7.79 -16.79 1.09
N ALA A 184 6.54 -16.43 1.39
CA ALA A 184 5.97 -16.61 2.72
C ALA A 184 5.08 -17.86 2.79
N GLU A 185 4.86 -18.36 4.00
CA GLU A 185 4.01 -19.52 4.25
C GLU A 185 2.59 -19.42 3.63
N PRO A 186 1.84 -18.29 3.71
CA PRO A 186 0.54 -18.17 3.04
C PRO A 186 0.61 -18.21 1.51
N ASP A 187 1.78 -17.97 0.91
CA ASP A 187 1.95 -18.01 -0.55
C ASP A 187 2.01 -19.45 -1.08
N VAL A 188 2.45 -20.39 -0.25
CA VAL A 188 2.75 -21.79 -0.66
C VAL A 188 1.82 -22.82 0.00
N ARG A 189 1.42 -22.61 1.26
CA ARG A 189 0.57 -23.56 2.00
C ARG A 189 -0.72 -23.94 1.27
N PRO A 190 -1.47 -23.02 0.61
CA PRO A 190 -2.71 -23.40 -0.06
C PRO A 190 -2.50 -24.34 -1.26
N ALA A 191 -1.29 -24.43 -1.81
CA ALA A 191 -0.93 -25.39 -2.86
C ALA A 191 -0.53 -26.77 -2.33
N GLY A 192 -0.46 -26.94 -1.00
CA GLY A 192 -0.16 -28.21 -0.34
C GLY A 192 1.14 -28.83 -0.85
N ASP A 193 1.13 -30.15 -1.06
CA ASP A 193 2.26 -30.90 -1.61
C ASP A 193 2.69 -30.43 -3.00
N GLY A 194 1.80 -29.75 -3.73
CA GLY A 194 2.13 -29.14 -5.01
C GLY A 194 3.22 -28.07 -4.91
N ALA A 195 3.41 -27.43 -3.75
CA ALA A 195 4.45 -26.42 -3.55
C ALA A 195 5.83 -26.98 -3.21
N LYS A 196 5.98 -28.29 -2.93
CA LYS A 196 7.29 -28.89 -2.61
C LYS A 196 8.29 -28.60 -3.74
N GLY A 197 9.48 -28.13 -3.36
CA GLY A 197 10.53 -27.77 -4.30
C GLY A 197 10.45 -26.34 -4.85
N TYR A 198 9.38 -25.58 -4.56
CA TYR A 198 9.27 -24.18 -4.99
C TYR A 198 10.36 -23.31 -4.34
N ASN A 199 11.02 -22.48 -5.14
CA ASN A 199 12.06 -21.57 -4.67
C ASN A 199 11.53 -20.15 -4.57
N ALA A 200 12.04 -19.40 -3.60
CA ALA A 200 11.87 -17.96 -3.55
C ALA A 200 13.19 -17.30 -3.12
N VAL A 201 13.46 -16.12 -3.69
CA VAL A 201 14.44 -15.20 -3.10
C VAL A 201 13.93 -14.82 -1.72
N THR A 202 14.78 -14.83 -0.72
CA THR A 202 14.53 -14.20 0.56
C THR A 202 15.55 -13.11 0.80
N LEU A 203 15.16 -12.11 1.59
CA LEU A 203 16.05 -11.07 2.08
C LEU A 203 17.05 -11.72 3.07
N GLN A 204 17.58 -10.94 4.00
CA GLN A 204 18.57 -11.47 4.93
C GLN A 204 18.05 -12.61 5.83
N HIS A 205 16.74 -12.72 6.07
CA HIS A 205 16.14 -13.66 7.03
C HIS A 205 15.34 -14.79 6.36
N THR A 206 14.91 -15.79 7.13
CA THR A 206 13.94 -16.84 6.70
C THR A 206 12.98 -17.16 7.86
N SER A 207 12.09 -18.15 7.69
CA SER A 207 11.20 -18.64 8.75
C SER A 207 12.01 -19.26 9.89
N GLY A 208 11.59 -19.03 11.12
CA GLY A 208 12.16 -19.66 12.30
C GLY A 208 11.94 -18.84 13.56
N ARG A 209 12.12 -19.51 14.71
CA ARG A 209 12.21 -18.86 16.01
C ARG A 209 13.68 -18.82 16.43
N PHE A 210 14.11 -17.69 16.94
CA PHE A 210 15.49 -17.41 17.33
C PHE A 210 15.53 -16.80 18.73
N LYS A 211 16.71 -16.37 19.19
CA LYS A 211 16.92 -15.95 20.60
C LYS A 211 15.92 -14.89 21.06
N LEU A 212 15.58 -13.92 20.21
CA LEU A 212 14.57 -12.89 20.49
C LEU A 212 13.18 -13.48 20.83
N HIS A 213 12.80 -14.64 20.27
CA HIS A 213 11.51 -15.26 20.57
C HIS A 213 11.41 -15.71 22.03
N GLU A 214 12.51 -16.06 22.69
CA GLU A 214 12.49 -16.35 24.13
C GLU A 214 12.05 -15.12 24.93
N ASP A 215 12.57 -13.95 24.57
CA ASP A 215 12.18 -12.68 25.19
C ASP A 215 10.74 -12.29 24.83
N LEU A 216 10.32 -12.46 23.57
CA LEU A 216 8.91 -12.25 23.18
C LEU A 216 7.97 -13.14 23.97
N LYS A 217 8.34 -14.42 24.19
CA LYS A 217 7.55 -15.34 24.99
C LYS A 217 7.39 -14.81 26.41
N LYS A 218 8.52 -14.57 27.07
CA LYS A 218 8.59 -14.17 28.48
C LYS A 218 7.90 -12.83 28.75
N TYR A 219 8.17 -11.82 27.93
CA TYR A 219 7.76 -10.46 28.22
C TYR A 219 6.42 -10.06 27.62
N VAL A 220 5.95 -10.75 26.57
CA VAL A 220 4.73 -10.38 25.82
C VAL A 220 3.70 -11.52 25.85
N TYR A 221 4.03 -12.69 25.33
CA TYR A 221 3.03 -13.75 25.12
C TYR A 221 2.58 -14.43 26.41
N ASP A 222 3.49 -14.72 27.35
CA ASP A 222 3.16 -15.32 28.65
C ASP A 222 2.33 -14.36 29.52
N LYS A 223 2.33 -13.06 29.18
CA LYS A 223 1.48 -12.04 29.82
C LYS A 223 0.16 -11.81 29.09
N GLY A 224 -0.15 -12.58 28.05
CA GLY A 224 -1.36 -12.40 27.24
C GLY A 224 -1.38 -11.13 26.40
N GLN A 225 -0.22 -10.53 26.13
CA GLN A 225 -0.08 -9.28 25.36
C GLN A 225 0.33 -9.51 23.89
N GLY A 226 0.36 -10.78 23.45
CA GLY A 226 0.73 -11.15 22.08
C GLY A 226 -0.34 -10.80 21.06
N SER A 227 0.08 -10.32 19.89
CA SER A 227 -0.82 -9.92 18.79
C SER A 227 -1.04 -11.03 17.74
N ALA A 228 -0.41 -12.19 17.88
CA ALA A 228 -0.54 -13.32 16.98
C ALA A 228 -0.74 -14.63 17.77
N GLN A 229 -1.02 -15.74 17.08
CA GLN A 229 -0.87 -17.07 17.66
C GLN A 229 0.62 -17.37 17.83
N TRP A 230 1.00 -17.93 18.99
CA TRP A 230 2.40 -18.16 19.35
C TRP A 230 3.14 -19.03 18.31
N GLU A 231 2.45 -20.00 17.75
CA GLU A 231 2.93 -20.95 16.75
C GLU A 231 3.31 -20.26 15.44
N ARG A 232 2.65 -19.14 15.12
CA ARG A 232 2.87 -18.37 13.89
C ARG A 232 3.97 -17.31 14.01
N THR A 233 4.55 -17.14 15.20
CA THR A 233 5.61 -16.13 15.42
C THR A 233 6.92 -16.44 14.71
N GLY A 234 7.12 -17.68 14.27
CA GLY A 234 8.26 -18.05 13.43
C GLY A 234 8.07 -17.80 11.94
N GLU A 235 6.87 -17.41 11.49
CA GLU A 235 6.59 -17.25 10.06
C GLU A 235 7.30 -16.03 9.47
N ILE A 236 7.65 -16.10 8.18
CA ILE A 236 8.48 -15.10 7.49
C ILE A 236 7.92 -13.69 7.62
N LEU A 237 6.60 -13.51 7.50
CA LEU A 237 5.98 -12.19 7.62
C LEU A 237 6.04 -11.64 9.05
N TYR A 238 5.94 -12.51 10.07
CA TYR A 238 6.12 -12.10 11.46
C TYR A 238 7.56 -11.68 11.72
N VAL A 239 8.52 -12.52 11.31
CA VAL A 239 9.96 -12.23 11.42
C VAL A 239 10.33 -10.93 10.69
N ARG A 240 9.76 -10.70 9.50
CA ARG A 240 9.93 -9.43 8.77
C ARG A 240 9.41 -8.24 9.57
N GLY A 241 8.22 -8.36 10.17
CA GLY A 241 7.66 -7.33 11.06
C GLY A 241 8.57 -7.01 12.25
N LEU A 242 9.17 -8.03 12.88
CA LEU A 242 10.16 -7.83 13.95
C LEU A 242 11.38 -7.05 13.46
N ILE A 243 11.92 -7.43 12.30
CA ILE A 243 13.12 -6.81 11.73
C ILE A 243 12.84 -5.36 11.33
N THR A 244 11.76 -5.08 10.60
CA THR A 244 11.38 -3.72 10.22
C THR A 244 11.19 -2.83 11.45
N SER A 245 10.54 -3.35 12.50
CA SER A 245 10.37 -2.61 13.76
C SER A 245 11.70 -2.35 14.47
N MET A 246 12.58 -3.36 14.50
CA MET A 246 13.93 -3.24 15.07
C MET A 246 14.74 -2.16 14.37
N LEU A 247 14.73 -2.12 13.03
CA LEU A 247 15.45 -1.09 12.25
C LEU A 247 14.97 0.32 12.62
N GLY A 248 13.66 0.52 12.75
CA GLY A 248 13.11 1.82 13.16
C GLY A 248 13.46 2.21 14.60
N VAL A 249 13.41 1.25 15.53
CA VAL A 249 13.82 1.48 16.93
C VAL A 249 15.31 1.83 17.01
N GLU A 250 16.17 1.15 16.27
CA GLU A 250 17.60 1.43 16.27
C GLU A 250 17.93 2.77 15.58
N ALA A 251 17.21 3.14 14.52
CA ALA A 251 17.34 4.48 13.92
C ALA A 251 16.96 5.59 14.92
N ILE A 252 15.87 5.42 15.66
CA ILE A 252 15.48 6.36 16.73
C ILE A 252 16.54 6.39 17.83
N ARG A 253 17.07 5.24 18.26
CA ARG A 253 18.13 5.14 19.27
C ARG A 253 19.39 5.89 18.83
N THR A 254 19.82 5.70 17.58
CA THR A 254 20.94 6.42 16.98
C THR A 254 20.70 7.93 17.00
N ALA A 255 19.50 8.37 16.61
CA ALA A 255 19.16 9.79 16.65
C ALA A 255 19.09 10.34 18.09
N GLN A 256 18.57 9.60 19.06
CA GLN A 256 18.51 10.03 20.46
C GLN A 256 19.90 10.19 21.07
N ALA A 257 20.88 9.37 20.66
CA ALA A 257 22.27 9.54 21.07
C ALA A 257 22.85 10.90 20.62
N LYS A 258 22.35 11.49 19.52
CA LYS A 258 22.77 12.82 19.02
C LYS A 258 21.90 13.96 19.56
N PHE A 259 20.58 13.81 19.56
CA PHE A 259 19.63 14.90 19.84
C PHE A 259 19.04 14.86 21.26
N GLY A 260 19.47 13.90 22.07
CA GLY A 260 19.05 13.69 23.46
C GLY A 260 17.94 12.64 23.61
N ASN A 261 17.83 12.08 24.82
CA ASN A 261 16.84 11.06 25.19
C ASN A 261 15.44 11.65 25.37
N LYS A 262 14.85 12.13 24.27
CA LYS A 262 13.53 12.74 24.20
C LYS A 262 12.81 12.32 22.91
N PRO A 263 11.50 12.61 22.78
CA PRO A 263 10.82 12.49 21.49
C PRO A 263 11.52 13.32 20.41
N LEU A 264 11.64 12.76 19.22
CA LEU A 264 12.39 13.33 18.10
C LEU A 264 11.46 13.78 16.96
N THR A 265 11.89 14.79 16.21
CA THR A 265 11.20 15.20 14.97
C THR A 265 11.48 14.22 13.83
N GLY A 266 10.69 14.29 12.75
CA GLY A 266 10.92 13.47 11.56
C GLY A 266 12.30 13.67 10.94
N GLU A 267 12.83 14.91 10.93
CA GLU A 267 14.19 15.22 10.45
C GLU A 267 15.27 14.56 11.31
N GLN A 268 15.10 14.57 12.64
CA GLN A 268 16.02 13.92 13.56
C GLN A 268 15.99 12.40 13.40
N VAL A 269 14.80 11.81 13.20
CA VAL A 269 14.67 10.36 12.94
C VAL A 269 15.26 10.00 11.57
N ARG A 270 15.06 10.82 10.53
CA ARG A 270 15.74 10.65 9.23
C ARG A 270 17.26 10.63 9.41
N TRP A 271 17.81 11.57 10.19
CA TRP A 271 19.25 11.56 10.50
C TRP A 271 19.67 10.25 11.17
N GLY A 272 18.84 9.71 12.08
CA GLY A 272 19.06 8.40 12.69
C GLY A 272 19.12 7.24 11.69
N TYR A 273 18.20 7.20 10.72
CA TYR A 273 18.22 6.22 9.63
C TYR A 273 19.47 6.38 8.76
N GLU A 274 19.80 7.61 8.35
CA GLU A 274 20.98 7.90 7.50
C GLU A 274 22.33 7.68 8.23
N ASN A 275 22.31 7.36 9.53
CA ASN A 275 23.50 7.04 10.33
C ASN A 275 23.35 5.68 11.04
N LEU A 276 22.44 4.83 10.56
CA LEU A 276 22.21 3.52 11.13
C LEU A 276 23.38 2.59 10.81
N ASP A 277 24.07 2.10 11.84
CA ASP A 277 25.18 1.15 11.75
C ASP A 277 24.94 0.01 12.74
N ILE A 278 24.29 -1.06 12.27
CA ILE A 278 23.96 -2.22 13.09
C ILE A 278 25.03 -3.29 12.87
N SER A 279 26.00 -3.32 13.78
CA SER A 279 27.09 -4.30 13.77
C SER A 279 26.62 -5.73 14.08
N ALA A 280 27.47 -6.73 13.78
CA ALA A 280 27.20 -8.12 14.14
C ALA A 280 26.99 -8.30 15.66
N ASP A 281 27.75 -7.60 16.50
CA ASP A 281 27.59 -7.62 17.95
C ASP A 281 26.24 -7.04 18.37
N ARG A 282 25.79 -5.96 17.72
CA ARG A 282 24.49 -5.37 18.01
C ARG A 282 23.35 -6.29 17.57
N ILE A 283 23.45 -6.92 16.40
CA ILE A 283 22.52 -7.95 15.92
C ILE A 283 22.41 -9.10 16.94
N LYS A 284 23.54 -9.55 17.47
CA LYS A 284 23.57 -10.59 18.51
C LYS A 284 22.89 -10.15 19.80
N GLN A 285 23.18 -8.94 20.28
CA GLN A 285 22.53 -8.37 21.48
C GLN A 285 21.01 -8.25 21.32
N LEU A 286 20.54 -7.95 20.11
CA LEU A 286 19.11 -7.86 19.77
C LEU A 286 18.46 -9.24 19.55
N GLY A 287 19.23 -10.33 19.62
CA GLY A 287 18.73 -11.70 19.48
C GLY A 287 18.54 -12.18 18.03
N PHE A 288 19.10 -11.47 17.04
CA PHE A 288 18.99 -11.79 15.60
C PHE A 288 20.25 -12.47 15.02
N GLU A 289 21.13 -13.03 15.87
CA GLU A 289 22.33 -13.75 15.42
C GLU A 289 21.97 -14.86 14.42
N GLY A 290 22.67 -14.91 13.28
CA GLY A 290 22.42 -15.86 12.20
C GLY A 290 21.19 -15.54 11.31
N VAL A 291 20.34 -14.60 11.73
CA VAL A 291 19.15 -14.16 10.99
C VAL A 291 19.45 -12.96 10.09
N LEU A 292 20.30 -12.05 10.56
CA LEU A 292 20.69 -10.83 9.84
C LEU A 292 22.21 -10.76 9.65
N ARG A 293 22.63 -10.10 8.57
CA ARG A 293 23.98 -9.58 8.37
C ARG A 293 24.05 -8.12 8.83
N PRO A 294 25.26 -7.58 9.08
CA PRO A 294 25.42 -6.17 9.39
C PRO A 294 24.73 -5.26 8.37
N ILE A 295 24.13 -4.18 8.85
CA ILE A 295 23.38 -3.22 8.04
C ILE A 295 23.98 -1.85 8.29
N LYS A 296 24.31 -1.14 7.21
CA LYS A 296 24.87 0.21 7.29
C LYS A 296 24.21 1.12 6.28
N VAL A 297 23.41 2.05 6.76
CA VAL A 297 22.73 3.05 5.94
C VAL A 297 23.54 4.34 5.96
N SER A 298 23.50 5.08 4.86
CA SER A 298 24.08 6.42 4.76
C SER A 298 23.12 7.37 4.06
N CYS A 299 23.42 8.66 4.01
CA CYS A 299 22.64 9.56 3.13
C CYS A 299 22.69 9.13 1.65
N ALA A 300 23.81 8.59 1.17
CA ALA A 300 24.00 8.21 -0.23
C ALA A 300 23.44 6.82 -0.57
N ASP A 301 23.15 6.01 0.44
CA ASP A 301 22.60 4.65 0.31
C ASP A 301 21.57 4.40 1.42
N HIS A 302 20.29 4.41 1.02
CA HIS A 302 19.15 4.20 1.91
C HIS A 302 18.74 2.73 2.03
N GLU A 303 19.41 1.80 1.34
CA GLU A 303 19.14 0.37 1.42
C GLU A 303 20.01 -0.30 2.49
N GLY A 304 21.30 0.02 2.51
CA GLY A 304 22.26 -0.33 3.56
C GLY A 304 22.63 -1.81 3.69
N ALA A 305 22.06 -2.67 2.86
CA ALA A 305 22.53 -4.02 2.60
C ALA A 305 21.90 -4.61 1.33
N HIS A 306 22.73 -5.06 0.40
CA HIS A 306 22.28 -5.55 -0.90
C HIS A 306 22.45 -7.07 -1.05
N THR A 307 22.08 -7.81 0.00
CA THR A 307 22.27 -9.28 0.05
C THR A 307 20.96 -10.04 0.20
N GLY A 308 20.89 -11.19 -0.48
CA GLY A 308 19.75 -12.10 -0.44
C GLY A 308 20.19 -13.56 -0.51
N ARG A 309 19.24 -14.47 -0.33
CA ARG A 309 19.44 -15.92 -0.39
C ARG A 309 18.27 -16.58 -1.12
N ILE A 310 18.44 -17.82 -1.57
CA ILE A 310 17.33 -18.65 -2.01
C ILE A 310 16.90 -19.52 -0.84
N GLN A 311 15.58 -19.62 -0.68
CA GLN A 311 14.94 -20.60 0.17
C GLN A 311 14.01 -21.48 -0.67
N THR A 312 13.90 -22.73 -0.25
CA THR A 312 13.06 -23.75 -0.90
C THR A 312 12.03 -24.26 0.09
N TRP A 313 10.80 -24.42 -0.38
CA TRP A 313 9.71 -25.01 0.40
C TRP A 313 9.82 -26.54 0.39
N ASP A 314 9.97 -27.16 1.56
CA ASP A 314 10.07 -28.63 1.70
C ASP A 314 8.68 -29.32 1.79
N GLY A 315 7.60 -28.54 1.79
CA GLY A 315 6.23 -29.00 2.02
C GLY A 315 5.63 -28.47 3.31
N GLU A 316 6.48 -28.13 4.28
CA GLU A 316 6.06 -27.69 5.61
C GLU A 316 6.83 -26.45 6.09
N ASN A 317 8.11 -26.33 5.73
CA ASN A 317 9.02 -25.28 6.17
C ASN A 317 9.84 -24.72 5.01
N TRP A 318 10.26 -23.47 5.16
CA TRP A 318 11.29 -22.90 4.29
C TRP A 318 12.68 -23.33 4.75
N LYS A 319 13.53 -23.72 3.81
CA LYS A 319 14.95 -24.05 4.03
C LYS A 319 15.81 -23.15 3.17
N ILE A 320 16.84 -22.55 3.74
CA ILE A 320 17.87 -21.88 2.95
C ILE A 320 18.61 -22.94 2.14
N THR A 321 18.67 -22.77 0.82
CA THR A 321 19.29 -23.72 -0.12
C THR A 321 20.43 -23.11 -0.94
N SER A 322 20.81 -21.87 -0.64
CA SER A 322 21.93 -21.20 -1.27
C SER A 322 22.85 -20.51 -0.25
N ASP A 323 24.05 -20.20 -0.71
CA ASP A 323 24.88 -19.15 -0.11
C ASP A 323 24.26 -17.77 -0.31
N TRP A 324 24.94 -16.75 0.21
CA TRP A 324 24.58 -15.35 0.03
C TRP A 324 24.86 -14.88 -1.39
N TYR A 325 23.88 -14.23 -1.99
CA TYR A 325 24.03 -13.42 -3.18
C TYR A 325 24.19 -11.96 -2.79
N VAL A 326 24.99 -11.22 -3.56
CA VAL A 326 25.15 -9.77 -3.47
C VAL A 326 24.70 -9.18 -4.80
N SER A 327 23.98 -8.05 -4.77
CA SER A 327 23.64 -7.31 -5.98
C SER A 327 24.91 -6.89 -6.74
N ASP A 328 24.81 -6.83 -8.06
CA ASP A 328 25.89 -6.30 -8.88
C ASP A 328 25.69 -4.79 -9.09
N ASP A 329 26.32 -4.01 -8.21
CA ASP A 329 26.23 -2.55 -8.25
C ASP A 329 26.93 -1.95 -9.48
N SER A 330 27.80 -2.69 -10.18
CA SER A 330 28.36 -2.22 -11.45
C SER A 330 27.28 -2.03 -12.52
N VAL A 331 26.17 -2.77 -12.39
CA VAL A 331 24.98 -2.67 -13.25
C VAL A 331 23.92 -1.77 -12.61
N ILE A 332 23.64 -1.96 -11.31
CA ILE A 332 22.47 -1.35 -10.66
C ILE A 332 22.73 0.11 -10.27
N ALA A 333 23.90 0.44 -9.73
CA ALA A 333 24.17 1.78 -9.22
C ALA A 333 24.08 2.88 -10.30
N PRO A 334 24.58 2.69 -11.55
CA PRO A 334 24.37 3.67 -12.62
C PRO A 334 22.88 3.91 -12.92
N MET A 335 22.06 2.86 -12.95
CA MET A 335 20.62 2.95 -13.22
C MET A 335 19.89 3.71 -12.10
N VAL A 336 20.23 3.42 -10.84
CA VAL A 336 19.69 4.13 -9.68
C VAL A 336 20.05 5.62 -9.74
N LYS A 337 21.31 5.94 -10.03
CA LYS A 337 21.79 7.32 -10.13
C LYS A 337 21.10 8.08 -11.27
N GLU A 338 20.94 7.46 -12.43
CA GLU A 338 20.27 8.06 -13.57
C GLU A 338 18.78 8.32 -13.26
N ALA A 339 18.07 7.32 -12.73
CA ALA A 339 16.66 7.44 -12.37
C ALA A 339 16.44 8.53 -11.30
N ALA A 340 17.28 8.56 -10.26
CA ALA A 340 17.22 9.58 -9.21
C ALA A 340 17.49 10.99 -9.76
N ALA A 341 18.50 11.15 -10.63
CA ALA A 341 18.84 12.44 -11.24
C ALA A 341 17.74 12.95 -12.18
N ARG A 342 17.16 12.06 -13.00
CA ARG A 342 16.02 12.37 -13.87
C ARG A 342 14.84 12.85 -13.05
N TYR A 343 14.45 12.09 -12.02
CA TYR A 343 13.35 12.45 -11.14
C TYR A 343 13.59 13.79 -10.42
N ALA A 344 14.80 14.02 -9.88
CA ALA A 344 15.15 15.28 -9.22
C ALA A 344 15.02 16.48 -10.18
N THR A 345 15.43 16.30 -11.44
CA THR A 345 15.32 17.34 -12.48
C THR A 345 13.87 17.64 -12.82
N GLU A 346 13.07 16.60 -13.13
CA GLU A 346 11.65 16.73 -13.48
C GLU A 346 10.84 17.39 -12.36
N LYS A 347 11.16 17.06 -11.10
CA LYS A 347 10.43 17.56 -9.93
C LYS A 347 11.08 18.80 -9.28
N LYS A 348 12.20 19.30 -9.83
CA LYS A 348 12.95 20.45 -9.30
C LYS A 348 13.36 20.29 -7.83
N ILE A 349 13.81 19.09 -7.46
CA ILE A 349 14.23 18.75 -6.09
C ILE A 349 15.68 19.16 -5.90
N ALA A 350 15.98 19.89 -4.82
CA ALA A 350 17.36 20.15 -4.40
C ALA A 350 18.01 18.84 -3.92
N THR A 351 19.15 18.48 -4.52
CA THR A 351 19.89 17.26 -4.17
C THR A 351 20.92 17.55 -3.08
N GLY A 352 21.07 16.61 -2.12
CA GLY A 352 22.06 16.73 -1.05
C GLY A 352 21.67 15.96 0.22
N CYS A 353 22.67 15.72 1.06
CA CYS A 353 22.49 15.22 2.43
C CYS A 353 22.10 16.36 3.36
N LEU A 354 21.34 16.05 4.41
CA LEU A 354 20.96 17.01 5.45
C LEU A 354 22.15 17.42 6.34
#